data_AF-A0A7Y4ZF56-F1
#
_entry.id   AF-A0A7Y4ZF56-F1
#
_cell.length_a   1.000
_cell.length_b   1.000
_cell.length_c   1.000
_cell.angle_alpha   90.00
_cell.angle_beta   90.00
_cell.angle_gamma   90.00
#
_symmetry.space_group_name_H-M   'P 1'
#
loop_
_entity.id
_entity.type
_entity.pdbx_description
1 polymer ?
#
loop_
_entity_poly.entity_id
_entity_poly.type
_entity_poly.pdbx_seq_one_letter_code
_entity_poly.pdbx_strand_id
1 'polypeptide(L)'
;VGFYGKCNVLCGIADYRNLARTIDFTIQTERDITVNTLPTYSYLRRLSQQYRVNSIFALVETATAEVLSRLRLLQYYVYGFQKPK
;
A
#
# COMPACT_ATOMS: atom_id res chain seq x y z
N VAL A 1 -6.41 15.34 10.15
CA VAL A 1 -5.26 14.47 9.79
C VAL A 1 -5.81 13.06 9.71
N GLY A 2 -5.65 12.40 8.56
CA GLY A 2 -6.11 11.04 8.31
C GLY A 2 -5.30 9.98 9.06
N PHE A 3 -5.67 8.69 8.93
CA PHE A 3 -4.86 7.58 9.48
C PHE A 3 -3.54 7.40 8.74
N TYR A 4 -3.51 7.83 7.48
CA TYR A 4 -2.37 7.67 6.60
C TYR A 4 -1.52 8.93 6.59
N GLY A 5 -0.20 8.74 6.53
CA GLY A 5 0.73 9.82 6.20
C GLY A 5 0.62 10.22 4.72
N LYS A 6 1.45 11.18 4.31
CA LYS A 6 1.57 11.51 2.89
C LYS A 6 2.15 10.32 2.12
N CYS A 7 1.36 9.75 1.22
CA CYS A 7 1.80 8.67 0.32
C CYS A 7 1.96 9.21 -1.09
N ASN A 8 3.07 8.87 -1.76
CA ASN A 8 3.19 9.09 -3.20
C ASN A 8 2.64 7.86 -3.93
N VAL A 9 1.52 8.03 -4.61
CA VAL A 9 0.83 6.96 -5.37
C VAL A 9 1.04 7.08 -6.87
N LEU A 10 1.90 7.99 -7.33
CA LEU A 10 2.18 8.21 -8.75
C LEU A 10 3.22 7.22 -9.31
N CYS A 11 3.89 6.44 -8.45
CA CYS A 11 4.86 5.43 -8.86
C CYS A 11 4.20 4.06 -8.88
N GLY A 12 4.07 3.49 -10.08
CA GLY A 12 3.50 2.17 -10.32
C GLY A 12 4.56 1.06 -10.36
N ILE A 13 4.07 -0.17 -10.53
CA ILE A 13 4.90 -1.39 -10.68
C ILE A 13 5.95 -1.22 -11.79
N ALA A 14 5.55 -0.64 -12.93
CA ALA A 14 6.45 -0.40 -14.06
C ALA A 14 7.61 0.52 -13.68
N ASP A 15 7.37 1.55 -12.87
CA ASP A 15 8.40 2.49 -12.43
C ASP A 15 9.41 1.81 -11.50
N TYR A 16 8.94 1.00 -10.55
CA TYR A 16 9.83 0.21 -9.67
C TYR A 16 10.69 -0.78 -10.45
N ARG A 17 10.09 -1.50 -11.42
CA ARG A 17 10.83 -2.43 -12.28
C ARG A 17 11.84 -1.70 -13.15
N ASN A 18 11.47 -0.54 -13.71
CA ASN A 18 12.37 0.27 -14.51
C ASN A 18 13.53 0.77 -13.66
N LEU A 19 13.26 1.34 -12.48
CA LEU A 19 14.29 1.82 -11.56
C LEU A 19 15.29 0.72 -11.20
N ALA A 20 14.80 -0.48 -10.87
CA ALA A 20 15.66 -1.61 -10.56
C ALA A 20 16.61 -1.97 -11.72
N ARG A 21 16.09 -1.99 -12.96
CA ARG A 21 16.91 -2.23 -14.15
C ARG A 21 17.96 -1.13 -14.37
N THR A 22 17.62 0.13 -14.13
CA THR A 22 18.54 1.27 -14.36
C THR A 22 19.76 1.25 -13.44
N ILE A 23 19.68 0.57 -12.29
CA ILE A 23 20.76 0.45 -11.31
C ILE A 23 21.35 -0.97 -11.23
N ASP A 24 21.07 -1.81 -12.22
CA ASP A 24 21.51 -3.21 -12.32
C ASP A 24 21.08 -4.11 -11.14
N PHE A 25 19.95 -3.79 -10.52
CA PHE A 25 19.36 -4.65 -9.50
C PHE A 25 18.58 -5.79 -10.16
N THR A 26 18.81 -7.00 -9.68
CA THR A 26 18.02 -8.17 -10.08
C THR A 26 16.82 -8.33 -9.15
N ILE A 27 15.61 -8.39 -9.71
CA ILE A 27 14.38 -8.65 -8.95
C ILE A 27 14.38 -10.13 -8.56
N GLN A 28 14.55 -10.44 -7.27
CA GLN A 28 14.44 -11.80 -6.74
C GLN A 28 13.02 -12.18 -6.36
N THR A 29 12.24 -11.20 -5.90
CA THR A 29 10.86 -11.44 -5.45
C THR A 29 10.01 -10.25 -5.83
N GLU A 30 8.85 -10.54 -6.40
CA GLU A 30 7.78 -9.59 -6.61
C GLU A 30 6.49 -10.29 -6.19
N ARG A 31 5.91 -9.85 -5.07
CA ARG A 31 4.74 -10.50 -4.47
C ARG A 31 3.63 -9.50 -4.25
N ASP A 32 2.50 -9.73 -4.93
CA ASP A 32 1.24 -9.07 -4.62
C ASP A 32 0.72 -9.58 -3.26
N ILE A 33 0.55 -8.67 -2.32
CA ILE A 33 0.00 -8.91 -0.99
C ILE A 33 -1.31 -8.14 -0.76
N THR A 34 -1.93 -7.60 -1.81
CA THR A 34 -3.16 -6.78 -1.73
C THR A 34 -4.28 -7.51 -0.98
N VAL A 35 -4.45 -8.82 -1.22
CA VAL A 35 -5.45 -9.62 -0.51
C VAL A 35 -5.10 -9.74 0.98
N ASN A 36 -3.81 -9.87 1.30
CA ASN A 36 -3.32 -9.95 2.67
C ASN A 36 -3.48 -8.65 3.45
N THR A 37 -3.61 -7.49 2.77
CA THR A 37 -3.82 -6.20 3.41
C THR A 37 -5.31 -5.86 3.63
N LEU A 38 -6.24 -6.55 2.98
CA LEU A 38 -7.68 -6.32 3.16
C LEU A 38 -8.15 -6.39 4.63
N PRO A 39 -7.69 -7.35 5.47
CA PRO A 39 -8.05 -7.39 6.88
C PRO A 39 -7.65 -6.13 7.66
N THR A 40 -6.58 -5.44 7.22
CA THR A 40 -6.06 -4.24 7.88
C THR A 40 -7.07 -3.09 7.89
N TYR A 41 -7.88 -2.90 6.84
CA TYR A 41 -8.91 -1.85 6.81
C TYR A 41 -10.01 -2.05 7.86
N SER A 42 -10.39 -3.31 8.11
CA SER A 42 -11.35 -3.65 9.16
C SER A 42 -10.77 -3.37 10.55
N TYR A 43 -9.47 -3.66 10.73
CA TYR A 43 -8.77 -3.39 11.97
C TYR A 43 -8.63 -1.89 12.24
N LEU A 44 -8.24 -1.09 11.24
CA LEU A 44 -8.12 0.37 11.36
C LEU A 44 -9.45 1.03 11.76
N ARG A 45 -10.58 0.56 11.21
CA ARG A 45 -11.92 1.02 11.62
C ARG A 45 -12.26 0.68 13.08
N ARG A 46 -11.81 -0.47 13.59
CA ARG A 46 -11.98 -0.81 15.02
C ARG A 46 -11.07 0.03 15.90
N LEU A 47 -9.84 0.24 15.46
CA LEU A 47 -8.85 1.05 16.17
C LEU A 47 -9.32 2.50 16.32
N SER A 48 -9.92 3.08 15.27
CA SER A 48 -10.46 4.44 15.32
C SER A 48 -11.52 4.61 16.40
N GLN A 49 -12.40 3.61 16.55
CA GLN A 49 -13.44 3.59 17.57
C GLN A 49 -12.85 3.47 18.98
N GLN A 50 -11.85 2.61 19.16
CA GLN A 50 -11.20 2.37 20.45
C GLN A 50 -10.45 3.60 20.98
N TYR A 51 -9.72 4.30 20.10
CA TYR A 51 -8.91 5.46 20.49
C TYR A 51 -9.65 6.80 20.40
N ARG A 52 -10.97 6.79 20.15
CA ARG A 52 -11.81 8.00 19.93
C ARG A 52 -11.23 8.96 18.90
N VAL A 53 -10.49 8.42 17.92
CA VAL A 53 -9.99 9.20 16.79
C VAL A 53 -11.16 9.38 15.83
N ASN A 54 -12.06 10.30 16.18
CA ASN A 54 -13.29 10.61 15.43
C ASN A 54 -13.01 11.54 14.24
N SER A 55 -11.99 11.22 13.45
CA SER A 55 -11.79 11.92 12.18
C SER A 55 -12.62 11.24 11.10
N ILE A 56 -13.74 11.86 10.73
CA ILE A 56 -14.59 11.41 9.60
C ILE A 56 -13.73 11.24 8.34
N PHE A 57 -12.77 12.15 8.12
CA PHE A 57 -11.82 12.08 7.01
C PHE A 57 -11.01 10.77 7.03
N ALA A 58 -10.52 10.34 8.19
CA ALA A 58 -9.73 9.12 8.31
C ALA A 58 -10.55 7.85 8.02
N LEU A 59 -11.83 7.83 8.39
CA LEU A 59 -12.76 6.74 8.05
C LEU A 59 -13.05 6.67 6.55
N VAL A 60 -13.29 7.83 5.92
CA VAL A 60 -13.57 7.93 4.48
C VAL A 60 -12.33 7.54 3.66
N GLU A 61 -11.13 7.98 4.07
CA GLU A 61 -9.88 7.56 3.44
C GLU A 61 -9.68 6.04 3.54
N THR A 62 -9.90 5.46 4.72
CA THR A 62 -9.77 4.02 4.94
C THR A 62 -10.76 3.23 4.09
N ALA A 63 -12.01 3.70 4.00
CA ALA A 63 -13.04 3.06 3.16
C ALA A 63 -12.70 3.17 1.67
N THR A 64 -12.24 4.33 1.22
CA THR A 64 -11.79 4.55 -0.17
C THR A 64 -10.62 3.61 -0.50
N ALA A 65 -9.60 3.54 0.38
CA ALA A 65 -8.46 2.67 0.19
C ALA A 65 -8.87 1.18 0.13
N GLU A 66 -9.83 0.75 0.96
CA GLU A 66 -10.36 -0.62 0.91
C GLU A 66 -11.06 -0.91 -0.42
N VAL A 67 -11.94 -0.01 -0.89
CA VAL A 67 -12.66 -0.17 -2.16
C VAL A 67 -11.68 -0.22 -3.33
N LEU A 68 -10.73 0.73 -3.40
CA LEU A 68 -9.70 0.75 -4.44
C LEU A 68 -8.86 -0.53 -4.43
N SER A 69 -8.55 -1.08 -3.25
CA SER A 69 -7.80 -2.32 -3.13
C SER A 69 -8.59 -3.55 -3.58
N ARG A 70 -9.88 -3.62 -3.23
CA ARG A 70 -10.79 -4.67 -3.72
C ARG A 70 -10.97 -4.64 -5.23
N LEU A 71 -10.95 -3.45 -5.82
CA LEU A 71 -11.01 -3.24 -7.27
C LEU A 71 -9.64 -3.38 -7.97
N ARG A 72 -8.56 -3.69 -7.24
CA ARG A 72 -7.16 -3.75 -7.73
C ARG A 72 -6.64 -2.44 -8.35
N LEU A 73 -7.27 -1.31 -8.03
CA LEU A 73 -6.80 0.04 -8.41
C LEU A 73 -5.70 0.54 -7.48
N LEU A 74 -5.68 0.06 -6.24
CA LEU A 74 -4.58 0.20 -5.30
C LEU A 74 -4.04 -1.20 -5.00
N GLN A 75 -2.75 -1.41 -5.21
CA GLN A 75 -2.13 -2.71 -5.00
C GLN A 75 -0.93 -2.58 -4.07
N TYR A 76 -0.72 -3.61 -3.26
CA TYR A 76 0.37 -3.68 -2.30
C TYR A 76 1.34 -4.76 -2.74
N TYR A 77 2.58 -4.37 -3.05
CA TYR A 77 3.63 -5.30 -3.45
C TYR A 77 4.78 -5.31 -2.45
N VAL A 78 5.35 -6.48 -2.24
CA VAL A 78 6.64 -6.66 -1.58
C VAL A 78 7.66 -7.06 -2.63
N TYR A 79 8.74 -6.29 -2.72
CA TYR A 79 9.85 -6.57 -3.61
C TYR A 79 11.09 -7.03 -2.83
N GLY A 80 11.80 -8.00 -3.39
CA GLY A 80 13.15 -8.38 -3.00
C GLY A 80 14.10 -8.12 -4.15
N PHE A 81 15.19 -7.38 -3.91
CA PHE A 81 16.18 -7.05 -4.93
C PHE A 81 17.57 -7.51 -4.51
N GLN A 82 18.32 -8.01 -5.48
CA GLN A 82 19.74 -8.32 -5.35
C GLN A 82 20.56 -7.22 -6.01
N LYS A 83 21.58 -6.74 -5.31
CA LYS A 83 22.55 -5.76 -5.83
C LYS A 83 23.43 -6.38 -6.91
N PRO A 84 23.93 -5.59 -7.87
CA PRO A 84 25.00 -6.02 -8.75
C PRO A 84 26.23 -6.42 -7.93
N LYS A 85 27.02 -7.36 -8.46
CA LYS A 85 28.25 -7.84 -7.83
C LYS A 85 29.33 -6.76 -7.84
#